data_AF-A0A094I7J5-F1
#
_entry.id   AF-A0A094I7J5-F1
#
_cell.length_a   1.000
_cell.length_b   1.000
_cell.length_c   1.000
_cell.angle_alpha   90.00
_cell.angle_beta   90.00
_cell.angle_gamma   90.00
#
_symmetry.space_group_name_H-M   'P 1'
#
loop_
_entity.id
_entity.type
_entity.pdbx_description
1 polymer ?
#
loop_
_entity_poly.entity_id
_entity_poly.type
_entity_poly.pdbx_seq_one_letter_code
_entity_poly.pdbx_strand_id
1 'polypeptide(L)'
;MNDGWTRHFDESAQIWAFTNMETGETKYEDGREESQPADEVLVNDEYRLVSIVRRKGGDTAFKHWALFVADKDGDSEGFECEVEGSRKRFTYAESRASPHASAATLDIHPVGYVDTDNLQGLRDFARASTIHNEDEYWCCQDFVWALVEELEAEGLLEHCEDFENQRGEIHELKGPHR
;
A
#
# COMPACT_ATOMS: atom_id res chain seq x y z
N MET A 1 -3.89 -43.60 39.58
CA MET A 1 -5.12 -43.10 40.21
C MET A 1 -5.95 -42.53 39.07
N ASN A 2 -7.05 -43.18 38.68
CA ASN A 2 -7.98 -42.59 37.70
C ASN A 2 -8.70 -41.46 38.42
N ASP A 3 -8.61 -40.26 37.89
CA ASP A 3 -9.24 -39.03 38.41
C ASP A 3 -10.77 -39.00 38.23
N GLY A 4 -11.37 -40.10 37.73
CA GLY A 4 -12.81 -40.26 37.58
C GLY A 4 -13.41 -39.53 36.38
N TRP A 5 -12.60 -38.86 35.56
CA TRP A 5 -13.05 -38.09 34.39
C TRP A 5 -12.91 -38.90 33.09
N THR A 6 -13.95 -38.86 32.26
CA THR A 6 -13.95 -39.49 30.92
C THR A 6 -14.18 -38.44 29.86
N ARG A 7 -13.22 -38.32 28.93
CA ARG A 7 -13.32 -37.45 27.75
C ARG A 7 -14.20 -38.09 26.68
N HIS A 8 -15.19 -37.36 26.19
CA HIS A 8 -16.05 -37.78 25.09
C HIS A 8 -16.44 -36.56 24.26
N PHE A 9 -16.86 -36.79 23.02
CA PHE A 9 -17.34 -35.73 22.14
C PHE A 9 -18.84 -35.55 22.33
N ASP A 10 -19.28 -34.34 22.65
CA ASP A 10 -20.70 -34.01 22.77
C ASP A 10 -21.22 -33.54 21.42
N GLU A 11 -22.05 -34.37 20.77
CA GLU A 11 -22.59 -34.07 19.44
C GLU A 11 -23.59 -32.90 19.45
N SER A 12 -24.22 -32.60 20.59
CA SER A 12 -25.19 -31.50 20.70
C SER A 12 -24.50 -30.14 20.80
N ALA A 13 -23.36 -30.08 21.50
CA ALA A 13 -22.54 -28.89 21.65
C ALA A 13 -21.40 -28.81 20.62
N GLN A 14 -21.19 -29.85 19.80
CA GLN A 14 -20.08 -29.96 18.83
C GLN A 14 -18.71 -29.71 19.47
N ILE A 15 -18.54 -30.12 20.72
CA ILE A 15 -17.33 -29.83 21.50
C ILE A 15 -16.94 -31.03 22.34
N TRP A 16 -15.65 -31.14 22.66
CA TRP A 16 -15.17 -32.15 23.58
C TRP A 16 -15.57 -31.80 25.01
N ALA A 17 -15.96 -32.81 25.77
CA ALA A 17 -16.36 -32.69 27.16
C ALA A 17 -15.73 -33.78 28.02
N PHE A 18 -15.55 -33.47 29.29
CA PHE A 18 -15.12 -34.41 30.32
C PHE A 18 -16.30 -34.61 31.28
N THR A 19 -16.71 -35.86 31.49
CA THR A 19 -17.72 -36.19 32.51
C THR A 19 -17.07 -36.95 33.65
N ASN A 20 -17.33 -36.50 34.87
CA ASN A 20 -16.94 -37.22 36.08
C ASN A 20 -17.94 -38.36 36.34
N MET A 21 -17.45 -39.58 36.35
CA MET A 21 -18.28 -40.79 36.48
C MET A 21 -18.82 -41.01 37.91
N GLU A 22 -18.26 -40.31 38.91
CA GLU A 22 -18.68 -40.43 40.31
C GLU A 22 -19.71 -39.36 40.70
N THR A 23 -19.57 -38.14 40.18
CA THR A 23 -20.45 -37.00 40.52
C THR A 23 -21.48 -36.67 39.45
N GLY A 24 -21.29 -37.16 38.21
CA GLY A 24 -22.11 -36.80 37.05
C GLY A 24 -21.85 -35.37 36.54
N GLU A 25 -20.81 -34.69 37.03
CA GLU A 25 -20.43 -33.35 36.60
C GLU A 25 -19.82 -33.39 35.20
N THR A 26 -20.33 -32.58 34.27
CA THR A 26 -19.77 -32.43 32.92
C THR A 26 -19.08 -31.08 32.78
N LYS A 27 -17.83 -31.08 32.33
CA LYS A 27 -17.03 -29.91 31.98
C LYS A 27 -16.75 -29.93 30.49
N TYR A 28 -17.20 -28.91 29.78
CA TYR A 28 -16.86 -28.73 28.38
C TYR A 28 -15.43 -28.20 28.28
N GLU A 29 -14.65 -28.73 27.32
CA GLU A 29 -13.38 -28.14 26.93
C GLU A 29 -13.73 -26.73 26.46
N ASP A 30 -13.34 -25.71 27.22
CA ASP A 30 -13.80 -24.33 26.99
C ASP A 30 -13.36 -23.95 25.58
N GLY A 31 -14.33 -23.92 24.66
CA GLY A 31 -14.17 -23.45 23.29
C GLY A 31 -14.02 -21.94 23.26
N ARG A 32 -13.37 -21.37 24.28
CA ARG A 32 -12.57 -20.18 24.07
C ARG A 32 -11.58 -20.56 22.99
N GLU A 33 -11.93 -20.20 21.76
CA GLU A 33 -11.17 -19.13 21.14
C GLU A 33 -10.82 -18.15 22.27
N GLU A 34 -9.70 -18.43 22.95
CA GLU A 34 -8.78 -17.37 23.30
C GLU A 34 -8.73 -16.62 22.00
N SER A 35 -9.44 -15.50 21.98
CA SER A 35 -9.34 -14.50 20.96
C SER A 35 -7.85 -14.25 20.94
N GLN A 36 -7.15 -14.95 20.05
CA GLN A 36 -5.85 -14.55 19.59
C GLN A 36 -6.08 -13.07 19.36
N PRO A 37 -5.38 -12.16 20.08
CA PRO A 37 -5.53 -10.74 19.83
C PRO A 37 -5.47 -10.64 18.32
N ALA A 38 -6.60 -10.21 17.74
CA ALA A 38 -6.91 -10.32 16.32
C ALA A 38 -5.59 -10.14 15.61
N ASP A 39 -5.12 -11.21 14.92
CA ASP A 39 -3.82 -11.31 14.27
C ASP A 39 -3.29 -9.89 14.22
N GLU A 40 -2.36 -9.51 15.10
CA GLU A 40 -1.62 -8.28 14.87
C GLU A 40 -1.07 -8.58 13.49
N VAL A 41 -1.80 -8.12 12.47
CA VAL A 41 -1.38 -8.15 11.08
C VAL A 41 -0.05 -7.50 11.27
N LEU A 42 1.00 -8.32 11.17
CA LEU A 42 2.35 -7.84 11.32
C LEU A 42 2.41 -6.83 10.20
N VAL A 43 2.10 -5.58 10.53
CA VAL A 43 2.17 -4.46 9.62
C VAL A 43 3.60 -4.60 9.19
N ASN A 44 3.81 -4.92 7.93
CA ASN A 44 5.13 -5.20 7.42
C ASN A 44 5.87 -3.87 7.44
N ASP A 45 6.33 -3.50 8.64
CA ASP A 45 6.82 -2.16 8.94
C ASP A 45 8.21 -1.98 8.36
N GLU A 46 8.77 -3.03 7.74
CA GLU A 46 10.02 -3.02 6.98
C GLU A 46 9.83 -2.37 5.60
N TYR A 47 8.65 -2.45 5.00
CA TYR A 47 8.42 -1.93 3.65
C TYR A 47 7.28 -0.91 3.64
N ARG A 48 7.27 -0.04 2.62
CA ARG A 48 6.17 0.87 2.32
C ARG A 48 5.70 0.68 0.91
N LEU A 49 4.39 0.55 0.76
CA LEU A 49 3.77 0.56 -0.55
C LEU A 49 4.03 1.90 -1.26
N VAL A 50 4.52 1.79 -2.49
CA VAL A 50 4.69 2.88 -3.44
C VAL A 50 3.63 2.76 -4.51
N SER A 51 2.93 3.86 -4.79
CA SER A 51 1.86 3.91 -5.78
C SER A 51 1.95 5.17 -6.64
N ILE A 52 1.61 5.05 -7.91
CA ILE A 52 1.35 6.22 -8.76
C ILE A 52 -0.11 6.63 -8.55
N VAL A 53 -0.33 7.88 -8.17
CA VAL A 53 -1.66 8.43 -7.91
C VAL A 53 -2.05 9.39 -9.02
N ARG A 54 -3.24 9.20 -9.60
CA ARG A 54 -3.84 10.10 -10.58
C ARG A 54 -4.96 10.92 -9.94
N ARG A 55 -4.93 12.24 -10.14
CA ARG A 55 -5.90 13.18 -9.55
C ARG A 55 -6.51 14.14 -10.55
N LYS A 56 -7.63 14.74 -10.17
CA LYS A 56 -8.14 15.95 -10.83
C LYS A 56 -7.13 17.09 -10.64
N GLY A 57 -6.64 17.67 -11.72
CA GLY A 57 -5.78 18.86 -11.67
C GLY A 57 -6.56 20.12 -11.34
N GLY A 58 -5.86 21.26 -11.28
CA GLY A 58 -6.46 22.58 -11.04
C GLY A 58 -7.48 23.00 -12.10
N ASP A 59 -7.35 22.45 -13.32
CA ASP A 59 -8.38 22.49 -14.35
C ASP A 59 -8.87 21.06 -14.62
N THR A 60 -10.18 20.90 -14.75
CA THR A 60 -10.86 19.60 -14.93
C THR A 60 -10.38 18.81 -16.15
N ALA A 61 -9.86 19.50 -17.17
CA ALA A 61 -9.26 18.90 -18.36
C ALA A 61 -7.88 18.29 -18.09
N PHE A 62 -7.17 18.77 -17.07
CA PHE A 62 -5.81 18.32 -16.75
C PHE A 62 -5.86 17.32 -15.60
N LYS A 63 -5.13 16.22 -15.76
CA LYS A 63 -4.89 15.26 -14.69
C LYS A 63 -3.52 15.50 -14.11
N HIS A 64 -3.42 15.35 -12.80
CA HIS A 64 -2.16 15.48 -12.09
C HIS A 64 -1.71 14.11 -11.59
N TRP A 65 -0.40 13.90 -11.59
CA TRP A 65 0.22 12.62 -11.29
C TRP A 65 1.30 12.82 -10.23
N ALA A 66 1.30 11.94 -9.23
CA ALA A 66 2.25 11.97 -8.13
C ALA A 66 2.68 10.54 -7.78
N LEU A 67 3.91 10.40 -7.29
CA LEU A 67 4.39 9.18 -6.67
C LEU A 67 4.08 9.26 -5.17
N PHE A 68 3.21 8.39 -4.69
CA PHE A 68 2.82 8.30 -3.28
C PHE A 68 3.56 7.17 -2.58
N VAL A 69 4.04 7.45 -1.38
CA VAL A 69 4.61 6.46 -0.47
C VAL A 69 3.80 6.49 0.82
N ALA A 70 3.18 5.36 1.16
CA ALA A 70 2.37 5.25 2.37
C ALA A 70 3.26 5.32 3.62
N ASP A 71 2.74 5.87 4.72
CA ASP A 71 3.44 5.90 6.01
C ASP A 71 3.50 4.53 6.69
N LYS A 72 2.51 3.67 6.41
CA LYS A 72 2.39 2.29 6.87
C LYS A 72 1.56 1.50 5.86
N ASP A 73 1.75 0.19 5.83
CA ASP A 73 0.93 -0.68 5.00
C ASP A 73 -0.55 -0.62 5.42
N GLY A 74 -1.42 -0.41 4.42
CA GLY A 74 -2.85 -0.23 4.63
C GLY A 74 -3.27 1.15 5.15
N ASP A 75 -2.32 2.07 5.37
CA ASP A 75 -2.63 3.45 5.77
C ASP A 75 -3.08 4.29 4.57
N SER A 76 -3.94 5.27 4.87
CA SER A 76 -4.41 6.23 3.90
C SER A 76 -3.48 7.42 3.76
N GLU A 77 -2.58 7.65 4.71
CA GLU A 77 -1.66 8.81 4.77
C GLU A 77 -0.23 8.46 4.37
N GLY A 78 0.49 9.46 3.88
CA GLY A 78 1.88 9.33 3.46
C GLY A 78 2.44 10.62 2.91
N PHE A 79 3.46 10.51 2.06
CA PHE A 79 4.00 11.64 1.32
C PHE A 79 3.95 11.39 -0.19
N GLU A 80 3.97 12.48 -0.94
CA GLU A 80 3.99 12.48 -2.39
C GLU A 80 5.18 13.23 -2.95
N CYS A 81 5.77 12.67 -4.00
CA CYS A 81 6.78 13.28 -4.84
C CYS A 81 6.17 13.58 -6.21
N GLU A 82 6.24 14.82 -6.66
CA GLU A 82 5.58 15.23 -7.90
C GLU A 82 6.30 16.43 -8.55
N VAL A 83 5.81 16.82 -9.72
CA VAL A 83 6.19 18.09 -10.35
C VAL A 83 4.97 18.96 -10.56
N GLU A 84 5.03 20.18 -10.02
CA GLU A 84 3.98 21.18 -10.17
C GLU A 84 4.37 22.23 -11.21
N GLY A 85 3.36 22.92 -11.75
CA GLY A 85 3.56 24.04 -12.65
C GLY A 85 2.85 23.84 -13.98
N SER A 86 3.42 24.43 -15.03
CA SER A 86 2.87 24.40 -16.37
C SER A 86 3.95 24.03 -17.38
N ARG A 87 3.54 23.68 -18.60
CA ARG A 87 4.42 23.27 -19.71
C ARG A 87 5.74 24.08 -19.73
N LYS A 88 6.86 23.34 -19.69
CA LYS A 88 8.25 23.85 -19.65
C LYS A 88 8.68 24.65 -18.41
N ARG A 89 7.85 24.67 -17.37
CA ARG A 89 8.06 25.40 -16.12
C ARG A 89 7.63 24.55 -14.92
N PHE A 90 7.96 23.26 -14.97
CA PHE A 90 7.77 22.33 -13.88
C PHE A 90 8.84 22.50 -12.80
N THR A 91 8.44 22.32 -11.55
CA THR A 91 9.33 22.30 -10.38
C THR A 91 8.95 21.14 -9.48
N TYR A 92 9.95 20.48 -8.88
CA TYR A 92 9.72 19.43 -7.90
C TYR A 92 8.92 19.97 -6.73
N ALA A 93 7.94 19.18 -6.28
CA ALA A 93 7.18 19.42 -5.08
C ALA A 93 7.07 18.13 -4.27
N GLU A 94 6.99 18.31 -2.95
CA GLU A 94 6.78 17.22 -2.01
C GLU A 94 5.75 17.65 -0.98
N SER A 95 4.76 16.79 -0.71
CA SER A 95 3.68 17.13 0.20
C SER A 95 3.20 15.92 1.00
N ARG A 96 2.54 16.19 2.13
CA ARG A 96 1.80 15.18 2.88
C ARG A 96 0.45 14.98 2.21
N ALA A 97 0.04 13.72 2.06
CA ALA A 97 -1.15 13.39 1.31
C ALA A 97 -1.89 12.20 1.90
N SER A 98 -3.19 12.15 1.61
CA SER A 98 -4.03 11.00 1.94
C SER A 98 -4.90 10.58 0.75
N PRO A 99 -4.33 9.96 -0.31
CA PRO A 99 -5.01 9.72 -1.58
C PRO A 99 -6.32 8.94 -1.45
N HIS A 100 -6.35 7.93 -0.56
CA HIS A 100 -7.53 7.09 -0.32
C HIS A 100 -8.70 7.85 0.32
N ALA A 101 -8.42 8.95 1.03
CA ALA A 101 -9.44 9.79 1.66
C ALA A 101 -9.88 10.98 0.77
N SER A 102 -9.19 11.22 -0.35
CA SER A 102 -9.40 12.40 -1.19
C SER A 102 -10.41 12.16 -2.32
N ALA A 103 -11.45 12.99 -2.38
CA ALA A 103 -12.42 12.99 -3.48
C ALA A 103 -11.85 13.52 -4.82
N ALA A 104 -10.62 14.04 -4.80
CA ALA A 104 -9.89 14.47 -5.99
C ALA A 104 -9.09 13.33 -6.63
N THR A 105 -8.81 12.25 -5.88
CA THR A 105 -8.18 11.04 -6.39
C THR A 105 -9.10 10.37 -7.39
N LEU A 106 -8.53 10.03 -8.54
CA LEU A 106 -9.21 9.29 -9.61
C LEU A 106 -8.84 7.82 -9.50
N ASP A 107 -7.54 7.53 -9.46
CA ASP A 107 -6.99 6.18 -9.49
C ASP A 107 -5.69 6.12 -8.69
N ILE A 108 -5.37 4.94 -8.19
CA ILE A 108 -4.14 4.63 -7.46
C ILE A 108 -3.61 3.32 -8.03
N HIS A 109 -2.38 3.34 -8.51
CA HIS A 109 -1.72 2.20 -9.15
C HIS A 109 -0.52 1.77 -8.30
N PRO A 110 -0.62 0.66 -7.56
CA PRO A 110 0.51 0.07 -6.85
C PRO A 110 1.64 -0.24 -7.81
N VAL A 111 2.86 0.27 -7.57
CA VAL A 111 4.01 0.01 -8.47
C VAL A 111 5.12 -0.75 -7.79
N GLY A 112 5.18 -0.76 -6.46
CA GLY A 112 6.24 -1.44 -5.76
C GLY A 112 6.29 -1.14 -4.28
N TYR A 113 7.43 -1.48 -3.70
CA TYR A 113 7.71 -1.33 -2.29
C TYR A 113 9.09 -0.69 -2.10
N VAL A 114 9.22 0.11 -1.06
CA VAL A 114 10.50 0.68 -0.61
C VAL A 114 10.77 0.22 0.81
N ASP A 115 12.01 -0.19 1.09
CA ASP A 115 12.46 -0.46 2.46
C ASP A 115 12.41 0.84 3.28
N THR A 116 11.89 0.77 4.51
CA THR A 116 11.82 1.91 5.42
C THR A 116 13.16 2.59 5.68
N ASP A 117 14.26 1.83 5.69
CA ASP A 117 15.61 2.38 5.84
C ASP A 117 16.02 3.23 4.63
N ASN A 118 15.39 3.03 3.48
CA ASN A 118 15.66 3.73 2.22
C ASN A 118 14.72 4.92 1.96
N LEU A 119 13.73 5.21 2.82
CA LEU A 119 12.76 6.30 2.59
C LEU A 119 13.42 7.66 2.40
N GLN A 120 14.46 7.97 3.17
CA GLN A 120 15.18 9.23 3.01
C GLN A 120 15.97 9.24 1.69
N GLY A 121 16.56 8.11 1.31
CA GLY A 121 17.24 7.93 0.02
C GLY A 121 16.30 8.16 -1.16
N LEU A 122 15.10 7.58 -1.12
CA LEU A 122 14.06 7.79 -2.14
C LEU A 122 13.70 9.28 -2.25
N ARG A 123 13.46 9.98 -1.14
CA ARG A 123 13.10 11.41 -1.15
C ARG A 123 14.20 12.29 -1.71
N ASP A 124 15.45 12.00 -1.34
CA ASP A 124 16.59 12.76 -1.84
C ASP A 124 16.86 12.47 -3.32
N PHE A 125 16.64 11.23 -3.76
CA PHE A 125 16.68 10.85 -5.17
C PHE A 125 15.61 11.59 -5.97
N ALA A 126 14.35 11.51 -5.56
CA ALA A 126 13.22 12.17 -6.23
C ALA A 126 13.41 13.70 -6.32
N ARG A 127 13.99 14.33 -5.29
CA ARG A 127 14.32 15.76 -5.29
C ARG A 127 15.45 16.11 -6.28
N ALA A 128 16.36 15.18 -6.53
CA ALA A 128 17.49 15.33 -7.44
C ALA A 128 17.17 14.90 -8.88
N SER A 129 16.08 14.16 -9.10
CA SER A 129 15.66 13.68 -10.42
C SER A 129 15.51 14.82 -11.43
N THR A 130 15.85 14.53 -12.68
CA THR A 130 15.88 15.53 -13.74
C THR A 130 14.46 15.89 -14.17
N ILE A 131 14.18 17.19 -14.25
CA ILE A 131 12.91 17.72 -14.78
C ILE A 131 13.17 18.25 -16.19
N HIS A 132 12.59 17.59 -17.19
CA HIS A 132 12.82 17.85 -18.62
C HIS A 132 11.99 19.03 -19.16
N ASN A 133 12.20 20.21 -18.59
CA ASN A 133 11.50 21.43 -19.00
C ASN A 133 11.83 21.89 -20.44
N GLU A 134 12.90 21.38 -21.03
CA GLU A 134 13.25 21.58 -22.43
C GLU A 134 12.28 20.89 -23.40
N ASP A 135 11.76 19.73 -23.01
CA ASP A 135 10.82 18.92 -23.78
C ASP A 135 9.41 19.52 -23.69
N GLU A 136 8.77 19.66 -24.84
CA GLU A 136 7.46 20.25 -24.95
C GLU A 136 6.32 19.28 -24.62
N TYR A 137 6.58 17.98 -24.71
CA TYR A 137 5.59 16.91 -24.49
C TYR A 137 5.72 16.27 -23.12
N TRP A 138 6.81 16.54 -22.41
CA TRP A 138 7.05 16.04 -21.06
C TRP A 138 6.05 16.64 -20.06
N CYS A 139 5.48 15.79 -19.20
CA CYS A 139 4.48 16.18 -18.23
C CYS A 139 4.67 15.50 -16.86
N CYS A 140 3.80 15.78 -15.89
CA CYS A 140 3.87 15.18 -14.56
C CYS A 140 3.74 13.65 -14.55
N GLN A 141 3.07 13.06 -15.55
CA GLN A 141 3.05 11.61 -15.69
C GLN A 141 4.42 11.06 -16.11
N ASP A 142 5.09 11.73 -17.05
CA ASP A 142 6.43 11.31 -17.49
C ASP A 142 7.43 11.39 -16.36
N PHE A 143 7.32 12.42 -15.50
CA PHE A 143 8.13 12.53 -14.29
C PHE A 143 7.96 11.32 -13.36
N VAL A 144 6.73 11.02 -12.94
CA VAL A 144 6.51 9.94 -11.96
C VAL A 144 6.85 8.57 -12.55
N TRP A 145 6.66 8.38 -13.85
CA TRP A 145 7.03 7.14 -14.53
C TRP A 145 8.55 6.97 -14.58
N ALA A 146 9.28 7.98 -15.06
CA ALA A 146 10.74 7.96 -15.08
C ALA A 146 11.30 7.77 -13.67
N LEU A 147 10.72 8.43 -12.66
CA LEU A 147 11.13 8.29 -11.27
C LEU A 147 11.00 6.84 -10.76
N VAL A 148 9.93 6.11 -11.11
CA VAL A 148 9.79 4.70 -10.71
C VAL A 148 10.87 3.83 -11.34
N GLU A 149 11.10 3.97 -12.64
CA GLU A 149 12.14 3.21 -13.36
C GLU A 149 13.55 3.52 -12.83
N GLU A 150 13.82 4.78 -12.52
CA GLU A 150 15.11 5.21 -11.96
C GLU A 150 15.31 4.72 -10.52
N LEU A 151 14.27 4.76 -9.67
CA LEU A 151 14.34 4.24 -8.30
C LEU A 151 14.57 2.73 -8.28
N GLU A 152 13.95 1.97 -9.18
CA GLU A 152 14.21 0.53 -9.34
C GLU A 152 15.66 0.28 -9.78
N ALA A 153 16.15 1.01 -10.78
CA ALA A 153 17.51 0.87 -11.29
C ALA A 153 18.58 1.14 -10.22
N GLU A 154 18.31 2.04 -9.28
CA GLU A 154 19.18 2.35 -8.13
C GLU A 154 18.98 1.40 -6.93
N GLY A 155 18.05 0.45 -7.02
CA GLY A 155 17.74 -0.50 -5.94
C GLY A 155 17.02 0.13 -4.75
N LEU A 156 16.38 1.28 -4.94
CA LEU A 156 15.58 1.98 -3.93
C LEU A 156 14.10 1.57 -3.95
N LEU A 157 13.66 0.88 -5.01
CA LEU A 157 12.30 0.40 -5.18
C LEU A 157 12.32 -1.03 -5.73
N GLU A 158 11.52 -1.90 -5.14
CA GLU A 158 11.24 -3.24 -5.67
C GLU A 158 9.84 -3.25 -6.30
N HIS A 159 9.74 -3.69 -7.55
CA HIS A 159 8.46 -3.76 -8.26
C HIS A 159 7.49 -4.75 -7.61
N CYS A 160 6.20 -4.40 -7.63
CA CYS A 160 5.15 -5.33 -7.20
C CYS A 160 4.91 -6.41 -8.27
N GLU A 161 4.23 -7.50 -7.89
CA GLU A 161 3.95 -8.63 -8.81
C GLU A 161 3.17 -8.20 -10.06
N ASP A 162 2.29 -7.20 -9.95
CA ASP A 162 1.43 -6.73 -11.04
C ASP A 162 2.00 -5.51 -11.79
N PHE A 163 3.27 -5.15 -11.56
CA PHE A 163 3.87 -3.92 -12.07
C PHE A 163 3.68 -3.73 -13.59
N GLU A 164 3.87 -4.80 -14.37
CA GLU A 164 3.74 -4.75 -15.83
C GLU A 164 2.32 -4.45 -16.31
N ASN A 165 1.30 -4.93 -15.59
CA ASN A 165 -0.09 -4.62 -15.88
C ASN A 165 -0.39 -3.15 -15.51
N GLN A 166 0.06 -2.72 -14.32
CA GLN A 166 -0.10 -1.35 -13.85
C GLN A 166 0.57 -0.34 -14.81
N ARG A 167 1.74 -0.68 -15.33
CA ARG A 167 2.43 0.08 -16.39
C ARG A 167 1.56 0.25 -17.64
N GLY A 168 0.95 -0.84 -18.11
CA GLY A 168 0.05 -0.83 -19.25
C GLY A 168 -1.14 0.11 -19.03
N GLU A 169 -1.81 -0.02 -17.89
CA GLU A 169 -2.95 0.83 -17.51
C GLU A 169 -2.57 2.31 -17.46
N ILE A 170 -1.48 2.66 -16.75
CA ILE A 170 -1.01 4.04 -16.64
C ILE A 170 -0.70 4.63 -18.03
N HIS A 171 -0.05 3.86 -18.90
CA HIS A 171 0.29 4.32 -20.25
C HIS A 171 -0.96 4.62 -21.09
N GLU A 172 -2.00 3.78 -21.01
CA GLU A 172 -3.28 4.04 -21.68
C GLU A 172 -3.98 5.30 -21.16
N LEU A 173 -3.81 5.60 -19.86
CA LEU A 173 -4.41 6.76 -19.20
C LEU A 173 -3.76 8.10 -19.54
N LYS A 174 -2.57 8.11 -20.18
CA LYS A 174 -1.90 9.34 -20.67
C LYS A 174 -2.77 10.12 -21.65
N GLY A 175 -3.60 9.41 -22.41
CA GLY A 175 -4.39 9.97 -23.50
C GLY A 175 -3.52 10.46 -24.67
N PRO A 176 -4.12 10.79 -25.82
CA PRO A 176 -3.37 11.28 -26.97
C PRO A 176 -2.79 12.67 -26.69
N HIS A 177 -1.49 12.84 -26.93
CA HIS A 177 -0.86 14.16 -27.06
C HIS A 177 -1.56 14.92 -28.22
N ARG A 178 -2.50 15.81 -27.90
CA ARG A 178 -3.20 16.65 -28.89
C ARG A 178 -2.66 18.07 -28.86
#